data_AF-A0ABC9KFP4-F1
#
_entry.id   AF-A0ABC9KFP4-F1
#
_cell.length_a   1.000
_cell.length_b   1.000
_cell.length_c   1.000
_cell.angle_alpha   90.00
_cell.angle_beta   90.00
_cell.angle_gamma   90.00
#
_symmetry.space_group_name_H-M   'P 1'
#
loop_
_entity.id
_entity.type
_entity.pdbx_description
1 polymer ?
#
loop_
_entity_poly.entity_id
_entity_poly.type
_entity_poly.pdbx_seq_one_letter_code
_entity_poly.pdbx_strand_id
1 'polypeptide(L)'
;MSDKIDELDAEIAKLEVQLKDAEGNNNVEAYFKEGLEKTTAEKKAELEKAEADLKKAVDEPETPAPAPQPAPAPEKPAPAPEKPAPAPEKPAPTPETPKTGWKQENGMWYFYNTDGSMATGWLQNNGSWYYLNSNGAMATGWLQNNGSWYYLNSNGAMATGWLQYNGSWYYLNANGDMATGWFQYNGSWYYLNANGDMATGWLQNNGSWYYLNANGSMATDWVKDGDTWYYLEASGAMKASQWFKVSDKWYYVNGSGALAVNTTVDSYRVNANGEWVN
;
A
#
# COMPACT_ATOMS: atom_id res chain seq x y z
N MET A 1 1.25 6.73 21.79
CA MET A 1 2.00 5.45 21.82
C MET A 1 1.07 4.29 22.12
N SER A 2 0.16 4.40 23.10
CA SER A 2 -0.90 3.39 23.35
C SER A 2 -1.74 3.07 22.10
N ASP A 3 -2.26 4.08 21.41
CA ASP A 3 -3.12 3.86 20.22
C ASP A 3 -2.42 3.13 19.06
N LYS A 4 -1.08 3.25 18.95
CA LYS A 4 -0.28 2.58 17.91
C LYS A 4 -0.07 1.09 18.24
N ILE A 5 0.00 0.75 19.53
CA ILE A 5 0.09 -0.63 20.01
C ILE A 5 -1.24 -1.33 19.71
N ASP A 6 -2.36 -0.70 20.05
CA ASP A 6 -3.71 -1.24 19.78
C ASP A 6 -3.96 -1.47 18.28
N GLU A 7 -3.47 -0.58 17.41
CA GLU A 7 -3.56 -0.72 15.95
C GLU A 7 -2.69 -1.89 15.43
N LEU A 8 -1.45 -2.01 15.92
CA LEU A 8 -0.56 -3.11 15.55
C LEU A 8 -1.10 -4.48 16.02
N ASP A 9 -1.67 -4.54 17.22
CA ASP A 9 -2.33 -5.75 17.74
C ASP A 9 -3.51 -6.17 16.85
N ALA A 10 -4.33 -5.21 16.41
CA ALA A 10 -5.45 -5.48 15.52
C ALA A 10 -5.01 -5.92 14.11
N GLU A 11 -3.90 -5.39 13.59
CA GLU A 11 -3.31 -5.83 12.31
C GLU A 11 -2.73 -7.25 12.41
N ILE A 12 -1.98 -7.55 13.47
CA ILE A 12 -1.41 -8.87 13.72
C ILE A 12 -2.52 -9.91 13.84
N ALA A 13 -3.59 -9.62 14.58
CA ALA A 13 -4.72 -10.53 14.73
C ALA A 13 -5.40 -10.86 13.38
N LYS A 14 -5.50 -9.89 12.46
CA LYS A 14 -6.05 -10.13 11.11
C LYS A 14 -5.12 -11.00 10.27
N LEU A 15 -3.82 -10.75 10.32
CA LEU A 15 -2.81 -11.54 9.59
C LEU A 15 -2.74 -12.98 10.10
N GLU A 16 -2.87 -13.20 11.41
CA GLU A 16 -2.90 -14.55 12.00
C GLU A 16 -4.15 -15.34 11.58
N VAL A 17 -5.30 -14.68 11.41
CA VAL A 17 -6.50 -15.32 10.85
C VAL A 17 -6.27 -15.73 9.40
N GLN A 18 -5.71 -14.83 8.58
CA GLN A 18 -5.37 -15.13 7.18
C GLN A 18 -4.36 -16.27 7.03
N LEU A 19 -3.37 -16.32 7.93
CA LEU A 19 -2.38 -17.39 7.96
C LEU A 19 -3.03 -18.74 8.30
N LYS A 20 -3.96 -18.75 9.27
CA LYS A 20 -4.70 -19.96 9.65
C LYS A 20 -5.62 -20.47 8.52
N ASP A 21 -6.25 -19.56 7.79
CA ASP A 21 -7.06 -19.90 6.62
C ASP A 21 -6.18 -20.45 5.47
N ALA A 22 -4.97 -19.92 5.31
CA ALA A 22 -3.98 -20.44 4.36
C ALA A 22 -3.47 -21.83 4.73
N GLU A 23 -3.30 -22.15 6.03
CA GLU A 23 -2.88 -23.48 6.51
C GLU A 23 -3.95 -24.56 6.33
N GLY A 24 -5.23 -24.19 6.37
CA GLY A 24 -6.35 -25.12 6.19
C GLY A 24 -6.70 -25.40 4.73
N ASN A 25 -6.13 -24.68 3.77
CA ASN A 25 -6.55 -24.69 2.38
C ASN A 25 -5.43 -25.18 1.43
N ASN A 26 -5.56 -26.41 0.95
CA ASN A 26 -4.54 -27.14 0.16
C ASN A 26 -4.23 -26.53 -1.23
N ASN A 27 -4.87 -25.42 -1.59
CA ASN A 27 -4.70 -24.71 -2.87
C ASN A 27 -4.03 -23.33 -2.71
N VAL A 28 -3.52 -23.01 -1.51
CA VAL A 28 -2.70 -21.81 -1.28
C VAL A 28 -1.24 -22.18 -1.48
N GLU A 29 -0.59 -21.52 -2.44
CA GLU A 29 0.81 -21.81 -2.77
C GLU A 29 1.75 -21.44 -1.63
N ALA A 30 2.77 -22.27 -1.38
CA ALA A 30 3.67 -22.18 -0.22
C ALA A 30 4.34 -20.79 -0.06
N TYR A 31 4.55 -20.07 -1.16
CA TYR A 31 5.16 -18.74 -1.14
C TYR A 31 4.21 -17.64 -0.66
N PHE A 32 2.90 -17.79 -0.84
CA PHE A 32 1.91 -16.84 -0.31
C PHE A 32 1.83 -16.99 1.22
N LYS A 33 1.91 -18.24 1.69
CA LYS A 33 2.07 -18.53 3.12
C LYS A 33 3.35 -17.91 3.67
N GLU A 34 4.49 -18.13 3.01
CA GLU A 34 5.78 -17.56 3.43
C GLU A 34 5.75 -16.02 3.46
N GLY A 35 5.07 -15.38 2.51
CA GLY A 35 4.85 -13.93 2.50
C GLY A 35 4.03 -13.45 3.70
N LEU A 36 2.91 -14.11 4.01
CA LEU A 36 2.08 -13.83 5.19
C LEU A 36 2.84 -14.03 6.50
N GLU A 37 3.62 -15.12 6.61
CA GLU A 37 4.48 -15.39 7.78
C GLU A 37 5.49 -14.26 7.98
N LYS A 38 6.16 -13.84 6.89
CA LYS A 38 7.14 -12.75 6.92
C LYS A 38 6.51 -11.42 7.34
N THR A 39 5.39 -11.03 6.73
CA THR A 39 4.69 -9.78 7.09
C THR A 39 4.18 -9.80 8.54
N THR A 40 3.69 -10.96 9.02
CA THR A 40 3.27 -11.11 10.43
C THR A 40 4.46 -10.96 11.38
N ALA A 41 5.62 -11.52 11.03
CA ALA A 41 6.84 -11.39 11.83
C ALA A 41 7.36 -9.94 11.87
N GLU A 42 7.33 -9.23 10.75
CA GLU A 42 7.72 -7.81 10.67
C GLU A 42 6.82 -6.93 11.58
N LYS A 43 5.50 -7.18 11.57
CA LYS A 43 4.55 -6.46 12.41
C LYS A 43 4.72 -6.75 13.91
N LYS A 44 5.03 -7.99 14.28
CA LYS A 44 5.37 -8.35 15.67
C LYS A 44 6.65 -7.64 16.15
N ALA A 45 7.65 -7.50 15.28
CA ALA A 45 8.85 -6.74 15.61
C ALA A 45 8.57 -5.23 15.78
N GLU A 46 7.64 -4.66 14.99
CA GLU A 46 7.19 -3.27 15.18
C GLU A 46 6.44 -3.09 16.51
N LEU A 47 5.59 -4.06 16.90
CA LEU A 47 4.88 -4.05 18.18
C LEU A 47 5.86 -4.08 19.35
N GLU A 48 6.83 -5.00 19.35
CA GLU A 48 7.84 -5.12 20.41
C GLU A 48 8.65 -3.83 20.57
N LYS A 49 9.01 -3.21 19.44
CA LYS A 49 9.70 -1.90 19.46
C LYS A 49 8.81 -0.81 20.04
N ALA A 50 7.52 -0.75 19.68
CA ALA A 50 6.58 0.23 20.18
C ALA A 50 6.32 0.07 21.69
N GLU A 51 6.22 -1.17 22.19
CA GLU A 51 6.11 -1.48 23.61
C GLU A 51 7.38 -1.10 24.38
N ALA A 52 8.57 -1.37 23.82
CA ALA A 52 9.84 -0.99 24.42
C ALA A 52 10.01 0.53 24.51
N ASP A 53 9.58 1.27 23.48
CA ASP A 53 9.60 2.73 23.46
C ASP A 53 8.58 3.32 24.44
N LEU A 54 7.39 2.72 24.58
CA LEU A 54 6.41 3.10 25.60
C LEU A 54 6.94 2.87 27.02
N LYS A 55 7.59 1.73 27.28
CA LYS A 55 8.17 1.41 28.58
C LYS A 55 9.27 2.41 28.98
N LYS A 56 10.14 2.78 28.02
CA LYS A 56 11.15 3.84 28.25
C LYS A 56 10.51 5.19 28.57
N ALA A 57 9.41 5.54 27.90
CA ALA A 57 8.71 6.79 28.16
C ALA A 57 7.99 6.82 29.52
N VAL A 58 7.68 5.65 30.11
CA VAL A 58 7.06 5.53 31.44
C VAL A 58 8.10 5.46 32.58
N ASP A 59 9.29 4.90 32.31
CA ASP A 59 10.38 4.75 33.29
C ASP A 59 11.35 5.96 33.35
N GLU A 60 11.23 6.94 32.44
CA GLU A 60 12.05 8.16 32.46
C GLU A 60 11.46 9.18 33.48
N PRO A 61 12.20 9.60 34.52
CA PRO A 61 11.68 10.55 35.50
C PRO A 61 11.49 11.91 34.84
N GLU A 62 10.28 12.47 34.95
CA GLU A 62 10.04 13.89 34.68
C GLU A 62 11.00 14.70 35.54
N THR A 63 11.97 15.38 34.90
CA THR A 63 12.80 16.35 35.61
C THR A 63 11.89 17.48 36.08
N PRO A 64 11.79 17.76 37.39
CA PRO A 64 10.95 18.85 37.86
C PRO A 64 11.52 20.16 37.32
N ALA A 65 10.66 20.99 36.74
CA ALA A 65 10.99 22.34 36.36
C ALA A 65 11.67 23.09 37.54
N PRO A 66 12.70 23.91 37.29
CA PRO A 66 13.34 24.68 38.35
C PRO A 66 12.32 25.64 38.97
N ALA A 67 12.19 25.57 40.31
CA ALA A 67 11.29 26.42 41.08
C ALA A 67 11.63 27.91 40.92
N PRO A 68 10.63 28.81 40.86
CA PRO A 68 10.86 30.25 40.76
C PRO A 68 11.55 30.78 42.02
N GLN A 69 12.63 31.56 41.83
CA GLN A 69 13.27 32.30 42.91
C GLN A 69 12.33 33.40 43.46
N PRO A 70 12.30 33.65 44.77
CA PRO A 70 11.45 34.67 45.37
C PRO A 70 11.96 36.08 45.08
N ALA A 71 11.04 36.98 44.75
CA ALA A 71 11.28 38.40 44.59
C ALA A 71 11.66 39.08 45.93
N PRO A 72 12.60 40.03 45.95
CA PRO A 72 12.77 40.91 47.09
C PRO A 72 11.78 42.09 47.05
N ALA A 73 11.29 42.47 48.22
CA ALA A 73 10.56 43.72 48.51
C ALA A 73 11.24 44.41 49.72
N PRO A 74 10.84 45.63 50.12
CA PRO A 74 10.95 46.91 49.41
C PRO A 74 11.73 47.97 50.24
N GLU A 75 12.31 49.00 49.63
CA GLU A 75 12.68 50.24 50.34
C GLU A 75 12.32 51.51 49.54
N LYS A 76 11.90 52.54 50.28
CA LYS A 76 11.31 53.85 49.92
C LYS A 76 12.33 54.96 50.31
N PRO A 77 12.18 56.28 50.02
CA PRO A 77 11.33 57.04 49.09
C PRO A 77 12.12 57.94 48.10
N ALA A 78 11.35 58.57 47.20
CA ALA A 78 11.70 59.49 46.12
C ALA A 78 12.52 60.76 46.49
N PRO A 79 13.00 61.46 45.44
CA PRO A 79 12.59 62.86 45.26
C PRO A 79 11.88 63.09 43.91
N ALA A 80 11.01 64.10 43.88
CA ALA A 80 10.26 64.59 42.72
C ALA A 80 10.95 65.83 42.10
N PRO A 81 10.40 66.46 41.03
CA PRO A 81 9.92 65.93 39.75
C PRO A 81 10.56 66.67 38.55
N GLU A 82 10.79 66.02 37.41
CA GLU A 82 11.04 66.73 36.14
C GLU A 82 10.19 66.18 34.98
N LYS A 83 9.29 67.07 34.50
CA LYS A 83 8.64 67.23 33.18
C LYS A 83 8.01 66.00 32.46
N PRO A 84 6.75 66.09 31.96
CA PRO A 84 6.07 64.95 31.35
C PRO A 84 6.58 64.67 29.93
N ALA A 85 6.99 63.41 29.69
CA ALA A 85 7.23 62.82 28.37
C ALA A 85 6.09 61.82 28.05
N PRO A 86 5.82 61.52 26.76
CA PRO A 86 4.51 61.10 26.27
C PRO A 86 4.10 59.67 26.68
N ALA A 87 2.80 59.40 26.58
CA ALA A 87 2.14 58.15 26.96
C ALA A 87 2.83 56.89 26.38
N PRO A 88 2.89 55.77 27.13
CA PRO A 88 3.50 54.54 26.65
C PRO A 88 2.66 53.94 25.51
N GLU A 89 3.32 53.68 24.38
CA GLU A 89 2.79 52.85 23.31
C GLU A 89 2.45 51.45 23.84
N LYS A 90 1.35 50.90 23.33
CA LYS A 90 0.83 49.56 23.61
C LYS A 90 1.96 48.51 23.47
N PRO A 91 2.11 47.53 24.38
CA PRO A 91 3.13 46.50 24.23
C PRO A 91 2.98 45.81 22.87
N ALA A 92 4.07 45.73 22.11
CA ALA A 92 4.14 44.91 20.91
C ALA A 92 3.71 43.47 21.27
N PRO A 93 2.94 42.78 20.41
CA PRO A 93 2.59 41.39 20.66
C PRO A 93 3.87 40.59 20.86
N THR A 94 3.93 39.83 21.95
CA THR A 94 4.97 38.84 22.22
C THR A 94 5.10 37.94 20.98
N PRO A 95 6.31 37.66 20.47
CA PRO A 95 6.47 36.73 19.35
C PRO A 95 5.89 35.38 19.79
N GLU A 96 4.80 34.97 19.15
CA GLU A 96 4.30 33.60 19.28
C GLU A 96 5.43 32.67 18.84
N THR A 97 5.74 31.67 19.65
CA THR A 97 6.71 30.65 19.27
C THR A 97 6.26 30.03 17.94
N PRO A 98 7.11 30.04 16.89
CA PRO A 98 6.70 29.56 15.58
C PRO A 98 6.27 28.09 15.69
N LYS A 99 5.07 27.79 15.20
CA LYS A 99 4.58 26.42 15.06
C LYS A 99 5.49 25.73 14.05
N THR A 100 6.11 24.62 14.43
CA THR A 100 6.93 23.78 13.55
C THR A 100 6.51 22.31 13.64
N GLY A 101 6.73 21.57 12.56
CA GLY A 101 6.39 20.16 12.41
C GLY A 101 4.88 19.92 12.24
N TRP A 102 4.47 18.67 12.51
CA TRP A 102 3.08 18.25 12.44
C TRP A 102 2.24 18.90 13.54
N LYS A 103 1.09 19.46 13.15
CA LYS A 103 0.09 20.04 14.05
C LYS A 103 -1.30 19.60 13.63
N GLN A 104 -2.13 19.27 14.61
CA GLN A 104 -3.53 19.00 14.39
C GLN A 104 -4.37 20.22 14.77
N GLU A 105 -5.18 20.70 13.84
CA GLU A 105 -6.05 21.86 14.02
C GLU A 105 -7.44 21.52 13.45
N ASN A 106 -8.49 21.67 14.27
CA ASN A 106 -9.87 21.33 13.90
C ASN A 106 -10.04 19.91 13.31
N GLY A 107 -9.27 18.94 13.83
CA GLY A 107 -9.29 17.55 13.38
C GLY A 107 -8.50 17.27 12.09
N MET A 108 -7.89 18.27 11.47
CA MET A 108 -7.04 18.12 10.29
C MET A 108 -5.57 18.24 10.66
N TRP A 109 -4.71 17.49 9.96
CA TRP A 109 -3.26 17.57 10.13
C TRP A 109 -2.64 18.55 9.15
N TYR A 110 -1.69 19.35 9.64
CA TYR A 110 -0.90 20.33 8.90
C TYR A 110 0.57 20.12 9.22
N PHE A 111 1.45 20.54 8.31
CA PHE A 111 2.88 20.57 8.57
C PHE A 111 3.41 21.99 8.42
N TYR A 112 4.09 22.47 9.45
CA TYR A 112 4.75 23.77 9.44
C TYR A 112 6.27 23.61 9.34
N ASN A 113 6.86 24.30 8.37
CA ASN A 113 8.30 24.35 8.16
C ASN A 113 9.00 25.07 9.32
N THR A 114 10.32 25.01 9.36
CA THR A 114 11.14 25.64 10.40
C THR A 114 11.03 27.16 10.43
N ASP A 115 10.67 27.78 9.32
CA ASP A 115 10.37 29.22 9.20
C ASP A 115 8.93 29.59 9.59
N GLY A 116 8.14 28.61 10.03
CA GLY A 116 6.72 28.77 10.40
C GLY A 116 5.76 28.78 9.20
N SER A 117 6.24 28.66 7.96
CA SER A 117 5.37 28.55 6.79
C SER A 117 4.66 27.19 6.74
N MET A 118 3.43 27.18 6.23
CA MET A 118 2.66 25.94 6.08
C MET A 118 3.05 25.21 4.79
N ALA A 119 3.35 23.92 4.88
CA ALA A 119 3.67 23.10 3.72
C ALA A 119 2.42 22.78 2.88
N THR A 120 2.63 22.68 1.56
CA THR A 120 1.63 22.23 0.58
C THR A 120 2.32 21.32 -0.44
N GLY A 121 1.56 20.47 -1.12
CA GLY A 121 2.08 19.47 -2.04
C GLY A 121 2.76 18.29 -1.34
N TRP A 122 3.70 17.67 -2.04
CA TRP A 122 4.44 16.52 -1.53
C TRP A 122 5.42 16.93 -0.43
N LEU A 123 5.36 16.22 0.70
CA LEU A 123 6.26 16.37 1.83
C LEU A 123 6.91 15.03 2.16
N GLN A 124 8.23 15.01 2.22
CA GLN A 124 8.95 13.89 2.80
C GLN A 124 9.27 14.19 4.27
N ASN A 125 8.81 13.33 5.18
CA ASN A 125 9.07 13.46 6.61
C ASN A 125 9.31 12.08 7.23
N ASN A 126 10.42 11.93 7.95
CA ASN A 126 10.81 10.67 8.63
C ASN A 126 10.75 9.43 7.71
N GLY A 127 11.22 9.56 6.47
CA GLY A 127 11.28 8.46 5.50
C GLY A 127 9.94 8.11 4.83
N SER A 128 8.86 8.78 5.17
CA SER A 128 7.55 8.62 4.52
C SER A 128 7.20 9.84 3.68
N TRP A 129 6.44 9.62 2.61
CA TRP A 129 5.85 10.69 1.80
C TRP A 129 4.43 10.97 2.25
N TYR A 130 4.07 12.24 2.27
CA TYR A 130 2.74 12.76 2.58
C TYR A 130 2.34 13.76 1.51
N TYR A 131 1.05 13.99 1.36
CA TYR A 131 0.54 15.05 0.51
C TYR A 131 -0.29 16.04 1.32
N LEU A 132 0.08 17.32 1.26
CA LEU A 132 -0.64 18.42 1.90
C LEU A 132 -1.43 19.12 0.80
N ASN A 133 -2.75 19.22 0.95
CA ASN A 133 -3.61 19.89 -0.01
C ASN A 133 -3.24 21.39 -0.13
N SER A 134 -3.83 22.09 -1.11
CA SER A 134 -3.57 23.53 -1.30
C SER A 134 -3.91 24.39 -0.08
N ASN A 135 -4.83 23.92 0.78
CA ASN A 135 -5.17 24.55 2.06
C ASN A 135 -4.27 24.09 3.22
N GLY A 136 -3.24 23.28 2.96
CA GLY A 136 -2.29 22.71 3.93
C GLY A 136 -2.76 21.45 4.64
N ALA A 137 -4.02 21.05 4.51
CA ALA A 137 -4.54 19.86 5.20
C ALA A 137 -3.97 18.58 4.57
N MET A 138 -3.49 17.66 5.39
CA MET A 138 -2.97 16.35 4.98
C MET A 138 -4.05 15.53 4.27
N ALA A 139 -3.71 14.99 3.10
CA ALA A 139 -4.58 14.11 2.34
C ALA A 139 -4.48 12.66 2.84
N THR A 140 -5.60 11.95 2.70
CA THR A 140 -5.75 10.51 2.94
C THR A 140 -6.58 9.91 1.81
N GLY A 141 -6.45 8.61 1.56
CA GLY A 141 -7.12 7.90 0.48
C GLY A 141 -6.48 8.14 -0.88
N TRP A 142 -7.28 7.98 -1.93
CA TRP A 142 -6.83 8.16 -3.31
C TRP A 142 -6.56 9.63 -3.64
N LEU A 143 -5.40 9.89 -4.22
CA LEU A 143 -4.96 11.19 -4.70
C LEU A 143 -4.58 11.10 -6.18
N GLN A 144 -5.14 11.99 -7.00
CA GLN A 144 -4.63 12.21 -8.34
C GLN A 144 -3.70 13.42 -8.34
N ASN A 145 -2.44 13.23 -8.76
CA ASN A 145 -1.47 14.31 -8.87
C ASN A 145 -0.66 14.15 -10.16
N ASN A 146 -0.63 15.20 -10.98
CA ASN A 146 0.13 15.25 -12.25
C ASN A 146 -0.15 14.08 -13.21
N GLY A 147 -1.39 13.58 -13.24
CA GLY A 147 -1.80 12.48 -14.13
C GLY A 147 -1.58 11.08 -13.55
N SER A 148 -0.91 10.96 -12.40
CA SER A 148 -0.74 9.69 -11.67
C SER A 148 -1.68 9.59 -10.48
N TRP A 149 -2.06 8.36 -10.14
CA TRP A 149 -2.80 8.05 -8.92
C TRP A 149 -1.87 7.56 -7.83
N TYR A 150 -2.13 7.97 -6.60
CA TYR A 150 -1.42 7.59 -5.39
C TYR A 150 -2.44 7.22 -4.33
N TYR A 151 -2.03 6.44 -3.34
CA TYR A 151 -2.85 6.16 -2.17
C TYR A 151 -2.13 6.62 -0.91
N LEU A 152 -2.80 7.44 -0.10
CA LEU A 152 -2.32 7.91 1.19
C LEU A 152 -3.07 7.12 2.26
N ASN A 153 -2.36 6.45 3.15
CA ASN A 153 -2.97 5.68 4.24
C ASN A 153 -3.76 6.60 5.19
N SER A 154 -4.48 6.01 6.15
CA SER A 154 -5.23 6.76 7.18
C SER A 154 -4.36 7.75 7.96
N ASN A 155 -3.09 7.40 8.17
CA ASN A 155 -2.07 8.25 8.80
C ASN A 155 -1.41 9.25 7.83
N GLY A 156 -1.86 9.30 6.57
CA GLY A 156 -1.35 10.17 5.50
C GLY A 156 -0.09 9.70 4.79
N ALA A 157 0.57 8.64 5.28
CA ALA A 157 1.76 8.11 4.62
C ALA A 157 1.38 7.45 3.29
N MET A 158 2.11 7.80 2.23
CA MET A 158 1.94 7.25 0.89
C MET A 158 2.22 5.75 0.89
N ALA A 159 1.28 4.97 0.37
CA ALA A 159 1.40 3.53 0.21
C ALA A 159 2.27 3.17 -1.00
N THR A 160 2.94 2.03 -0.91
CA THR A 160 3.65 1.35 -2.00
C THR A 160 3.35 -0.14 -1.94
N GLY A 161 3.60 -0.87 -3.02
CA GLY A 161 3.29 -2.29 -3.15
C GLY A 161 1.81 -2.58 -3.36
N TRP A 162 1.40 -3.80 -3.01
CA TRP A 162 0.01 -4.25 -3.15
C TRP A 162 -0.91 -3.57 -2.15
N LEU A 163 -2.03 -3.06 -2.65
CA LEU A 163 -3.09 -2.42 -1.87
C LEU A 163 -4.42 -3.12 -2.17
N GLN A 164 -5.09 -3.59 -1.12
CA GLN A 164 -6.49 -4.00 -1.22
C GLN A 164 -7.41 -2.85 -0.84
N TYR A 165 -8.27 -2.42 -1.76
CA TYR A 165 -9.21 -1.33 -1.54
C TYR A 165 -10.57 -1.67 -2.16
N ASN A 166 -11.63 -1.64 -1.34
CA ASN A 166 -13.01 -1.95 -1.75
C ASN A 166 -13.16 -3.30 -2.49
N GLY A 167 -12.41 -4.32 -2.07
CA GLY A 167 -12.49 -5.66 -2.66
C GLY A 167 -11.65 -5.86 -3.93
N SER A 168 -11.01 -4.81 -4.44
CA SER A 168 -10.08 -4.88 -5.57
C SER A 168 -8.64 -4.75 -5.10
N TRP A 169 -7.72 -5.37 -5.83
CA TRP A 169 -6.27 -5.22 -5.64
C TRP A 169 -5.71 -4.18 -6.60
N TYR A 170 -4.80 -3.36 -6.11
CA TYR A 170 -4.04 -2.36 -6.85
C TYR A 170 -2.57 -2.56 -6.56
N TYR A 171 -1.71 -2.10 -7.46
CA TYR A 171 -0.27 -2.08 -7.20
C TYR A 171 0.24 -0.65 -7.30
N LEU A 172 0.87 -0.17 -6.24
CA LEU A 172 1.52 1.13 -6.16
C LEU A 172 3.02 0.89 -6.32
N ASN A 173 3.65 1.50 -7.32
CA ASN A 173 5.08 1.31 -7.54
C ASN A 173 5.91 1.91 -6.39
N ALA A 174 7.23 1.74 -6.44
CA ALA A 174 8.12 2.24 -5.39
C ALA A 174 8.09 3.76 -5.20
N ASN A 175 7.76 4.53 -6.26
CA ASN A 175 7.52 5.97 -6.22
C ASN A 175 6.07 6.34 -5.83
N GLY A 176 5.23 5.34 -5.54
CA GLY A 176 3.84 5.46 -5.11
C GLY A 176 2.81 5.58 -6.22
N ASP A 177 3.21 5.69 -7.49
CA ASP A 177 2.24 5.78 -8.58
C ASP A 177 1.54 4.44 -8.82
N MET A 178 0.25 4.49 -9.11
CA MET A 178 -0.56 3.32 -9.38
C MET A 178 -0.20 2.71 -10.74
N ALA A 179 0.18 1.44 -10.73
CA ALA A 179 0.47 0.69 -11.94
C ALA A 179 -0.81 0.43 -12.75
N THR A 180 -0.65 0.39 -14.07
CA THR A 180 -1.66 -0.04 -15.04
C THR A 180 -0.99 -0.92 -16.10
N GLY A 181 -1.76 -1.80 -16.73
CA GLY A 181 -1.27 -2.75 -17.71
C GLY A 181 -0.51 -3.93 -17.10
N TRP A 182 0.31 -4.56 -17.94
CA TRP A 182 1.16 -5.69 -17.54
C TRP A 182 2.31 -5.24 -16.65
N PHE A 183 2.50 -5.94 -15.54
CA PHE A 183 3.69 -5.78 -14.72
C PHE A 183 4.14 -7.12 -14.14
N GLN A 184 5.42 -7.19 -13.78
CA GLN A 184 6.02 -8.37 -13.18
C GLN A 184 6.33 -8.13 -11.70
N TYR A 185 5.93 -9.09 -10.86
CA TYR A 185 6.19 -9.07 -9.43
C TYR A 185 6.57 -10.47 -8.96
N ASN A 186 7.73 -10.60 -8.31
CA ASN A 186 8.27 -11.87 -7.80
C ASN A 186 8.24 -13.01 -8.85
N GLY A 187 8.64 -12.71 -10.09
CA GLY A 187 8.72 -13.68 -11.17
C GLY A 187 7.40 -14.01 -11.86
N SER A 188 6.26 -13.52 -11.35
CA SER A 188 4.94 -13.71 -11.96
C SER A 188 4.46 -12.44 -12.68
N TRP A 189 3.73 -12.62 -13.77
CA TRP A 189 3.06 -11.52 -14.47
C TRP A 189 1.66 -11.30 -13.92
N TYR A 190 1.25 -10.05 -13.86
CA TYR A 190 -0.07 -9.60 -13.45
C TYR A 190 -0.54 -8.51 -14.42
N TYR A 191 -1.84 -8.29 -14.46
CA TYR A 191 -2.42 -7.22 -15.25
C TYR A 191 -3.31 -6.33 -14.37
N LEU A 192 -3.02 -5.03 -14.34
CA LEU A 192 -3.92 -4.03 -13.76
C LEU A 192 -4.69 -3.37 -14.91
N ASN A 193 -6.00 -3.25 -14.78
CA ASN A 193 -6.80 -2.54 -15.78
C ASN A 193 -6.49 -1.03 -15.77
N ALA A 194 -7.13 -0.28 -16.66
CA ALA A 194 -6.89 1.17 -16.78
C ALA A 194 -7.27 1.97 -15.52
N ASN A 195 -8.22 1.48 -14.73
CA ASN A 195 -8.60 2.00 -13.41
C ASN A 195 -7.71 1.44 -12.27
N GLY A 196 -6.73 0.60 -12.57
CA GLY A 196 -5.73 0.08 -11.64
C GLY A 196 -6.11 -1.18 -10.88
N ASP A 197 -7.35 -1.67 -11.01
CA ASP A 197 -7.75 -2.92 -10.38
C ASP A 197 -7.11 -4.13 -11.09
N MET A 198 -6.68 -5.10 -10.30
CA MET A 198 -6.05 -6.31 -10.79
C MET A 198 -7.06 -7.21 -11.49
N ALA A 199 -6.75 -7.61 -12.72
CA ALA A 199 -7.55 -8.54 -13.49
C ALA A 199 -7.35 -9.98 -13.01
N THR A 200 -8.43 -10.77 -13.11
CA THR A 200 -8.45 -12.22 -12.90
C THR A 200 -9.30 -12.87 -14.00
N GLY A 201 -9.12 -14.16 -14.24
CA GLY A 201 -9.80 -14.90 -15.30
C GLY A 201 -9.25 -14.58 -16.70
N TRP A 202 -10.11 -14.72 -17.71
CA TRP A 202 -9.74 -14.48 -19.10
C TRP A 202 -9.56 -12.99 -19.41
N LEU A 203 -8.39 -12.65 -19.97
CA LEU A 203 -8.05 -11.31 -20.42
C LEU A 203 -7.71 -11.33 -21.90
N GLN A 204 -8.38 -10.47 -22.67
CA GLN A 204 -7.96 -10.18 -24.04
C GLN A 204 -7.09 -8.92 -24.05
N ASN A 205 -5.84 -9.05 -24.49
CA ASN A 205 -4.92 -7.93 -24.60
C ASN A 205 -4.14 -8.02 -25.91
N ASN A 206 -4.14 -6.93 -26.70
CA ASN A 206 -3.43 -6.83 -27.98
C ASN A 206 -3.70 -8.00 -28.96
N GLY A 207 -4.95 -8.47 -29.01
CA GLY A 207 -5.38 -9.54 -29.92
C GLY A 207 -5.06 -10.96 -29.47
N SER A 208 -4.42 -11.13 -28.31
CA SER A 208 -4.18 -12.44 -27.68
C SER A 208 -5.03 -12.61 -26.43
N TRP A 209 -5.38 -13.86 -26.11
CA TRP A 209 -6.03 -14.21 -24.86
C TRP A 209 -5.00 -14.70 -23.85
N TYR A 210 -5.19 -14.33 -22.59
CA TYR A 210 -4.39 -14.71 -21.44
C TYR A 210 -5.34 -15.19 -20.35
N TYR A 211 -4.83 -16.03 -19.44
CA TYR A 211 -5.57 -16.44 -18.26
C TYR A 211 -4.83 -15.99 -17.00
N LEU A 212 -5.51 -15.22 -16.15
CA LEU A 212 -5.00 -14.75 -14.87
C LEU A 212 -5.67 -15.59 -13.78
N ASN A 213 -4.87 -16.23 -12.94
CA ASN A 213 -5.35 -17.03 -11.82
C ASN A 213 -6.13 -16.17 -10.82
N ALA A 214 -6.79 -16.80 -9.83
CA ALA A 214 -7.55 -16.09 -8.82
C ALA A 214 -6.70 -15.12 -7.97
N ASN A 215 -5.41 -15.41 -7.81
CA ASN A 215 -4.44 -14.51 -7.17
C ASN A 215 -3.88 -13.43 -8.13
N GLY A 216 -4.33 -13.40 -9.39
CA GLY A 216 -3.92 -12.46 -10.43
C GLY A 216 -2.69 -12.88 -11.23
N SER A 217 -1.99 -13.95 -10.85
CA SER A 217 -0.80 -14.39 -11.58
C SER A 217 -1.19 -14.94 -12.95
N MET A 218 -0.44 -14.60 -13.99
CA MET A 218 -0.65 -15.10 -15.34
C MET A 218 -0.29 -16.58 -15.42
N ALA A 219 -1.22 -17.39 -15.91
CA ALA A 219 -1.01 -18.81 -16.14
C ALA A 219 -0.22 -19.06 -17.43
N THR A 220 0.54 -20.15 -17.42
CA THR A 220 1.19 -20.75 -18.60
C THR A 220 0.83 -22.23 -18.65
N ASP A 221 1.09 -22.86 -19.79
CA ASP A 221 0.80 -24.27 -20.05
C ASP A 221 -0.70 -24.60 -19.97
N TRP A 222 -1.04 -25.78 -19.43
CA TRP A 222 -2.41 -26.27 -19.40
C TRP A 222 -3.24 -25.55 -18.36
N VAL A 223 -4.34 -24.94 -18.79
CA VAL A 223 -5.37 -24.37 -17.92
C VAL A 223 -6.69 -25.10 -18.14
N LYS A 224 -7.35 -25.48 -17.05
CA LYS A 224 -8.70 -26.00 -17.08
C LYS A 224 -9.66 -24.94 -16.55
N ASP A 225 -10.61 -24.54 -17.38
CA ASP A 225 -11.68 -23.62 -17.01
C ASP A 225 -13.03 -24.31 -17.26
N GLY A 226 -13.76 -24.57 -16.18
CA GLY A 226 -14.88 -25.51 -16.15
C GLY A 226 -14.46 -26.92 -16.60
N ASP A 227 -15.14 -27.42 -17.63
CA ASP A 227 -14.84 -28.73 -18.24
C ASP A 227 -13.91 -28.65 -19.46
N THR A 228 -13.44 -27.45 -19.81
CA THR A 228 -12.66 -27.20 -21.03
C THR A 228 -11.19 -26.97 -20.69
N TRP A 229 -10.31 -27.62 -21.47
CA TRP A 229 -8.87 -27.40 -21.39
C TRP A 229 -8.40 -26.41 -22.44
N TYR A 230 -7.42 -25.59 -22.06
CA TYR A 230 -6.75 -24.59 -22.89
C TYR A 230 -5.24 -24.74 -22.70
N TYR A 231 -4.46 -24.24 -23.65
CA TYR A 231 -3.00 -24.20 -23.55
C TYR A 231 -2.47 -22.78 -23.78
N LEU A 232 -1.78 -22.26 -22.78
CA LEU A 232 -1.15 -20.95 -22.75
C LEU A 232 0.35 -21.15 -23.02
N GLU A 233 0.90 -20.39 -23.95
CA GLU A 233 2.33 -20.41 -24.24
C GLU A 233 3.15 -19.87 -23.06
N ALA A 234 4.48 -19.99 -23.11
CA ALA A 234 5.36 -19.41 -22.09
C ALA A 234 5.22 -17.87 -21.98
N SER A 235 4.75 -17.21 -23.04
CA SER A 235 4.39 -15.79 -23.05
C SER A 235 3.03 -15.50 -22.40
N GLY A 236 2.29 -16.53 -21.99
CA GLY A 236 0.90 -16.46 -21.52
C GLY A 236 -0.15 -16.40 -22.63
N ALA A 237 0.24 -16.26 -23.89
CA ALA A 237 -0.71 -16.18 -25.00
C ALA A 237 -1.39 -17.54 -25.23
N MET A 238 -2.71 -17.55 -25.33
CA MET A 238 -3.50 -18.75 -25.58
C MET A 238 -3.32 -19.22 -27.03
N LYS A 239 -3.04 -20.52 -27.20
CA LYS A 239 -3.11 -21.16 -28.52
C LYS A 239 -4.55 -21.25 -29.01
N ALA A 240 -4.77 -20.98 -30.30
CA ALA A 240 -6.06 -21.13 -30.96
C ALA A 240 -5.87 -21.62 -32.41
N SER A 241 -6.85 -22.37 -32.90
CA SER A 241 -6.95 -22.89 -34.28
C SER A 241 -5.67 -23.56 -34.79
N GLN A 242 -5.04 -24.41 -33.98
CA GLN A 242 -3.76 -25.02 -34.35
C GLN A 242 -3.53 -26.37 -33.70
N TRP A 243 -2.73 -27.20 -34.40
CA TRP A 243 -2.05 -28.35 -33.81
C TRP A 243 -0.78 -27.90 -33.12
N PHE A 244 -0.48 -28.47 -31.95
CA PHE A 244 0.77 -28.22 -31.22
C PHE A 244 1.20 -29.47 -30.45
N LYS A 245 2.45 -29.48 -30.01
CA LYS A 245 3.09 -30.65 -29.40
C LYS A 245 3.52 -30.33 -27.97
N VAL A 246 3.17 -31.20 -27.02
CA VAL A 246 3.58 -31.14 -25.60
C VAL A 246 4.08 -32.53 -25.20
N SER A 247 5.33 -32.64 -24.75
CA SER A 247 5.97 -33.89 -24.31
C SER A 247 5.74 -35.07 -25.26
N ASP A 248 6.10 -34.86 -26.52
CA ASP A 248 5.96 -35.82 -27.62
C ASP A 248 4.55 -36.18 -28.12
N LYS A 249 3.52 -35.57 -27.56
CA LYS A 249 2.13 -35.81 -27.95
C LYS A 249 1.55 -34.60 -28.67
N TRP A 250 0.73 -34.85 -29.69
CA TRP A 250 0.06 -33.82 -30.47
C TRP A 250 -1.34 -33.55 -29.92
N TYR A 251 -1.71 -32.28 -29.88
CA TYR A 251 -3.00 -31.77 -29.42
C TYR A 251 -3.51 -30.73 -30.40
N TYR A 252 -4.83 -30.57 -30.46
CA TYR A 252 -5.47 -29.52 -31.26
C TYR A 252 -6.39 -28.67 -30.39
N VAL A 253 -6.28 -27.36 -30.53
CA VAL A 253 -7.22 -26.39 -29.93
C VAL A 253 -7.99 -25.68 -31.04
N ASN A 254 -9.30 -25.50 -30.86
CA ASN A 254 -10.16 -24.85 -31.84
C ASN A 254 -10.00 -23.30 -31.80
N GLY A 255 -10.84 -22.57 -32.55
CA GLY A 255 -10.77 -21.10 -32.61
C GLY A 255 -11.09 -20.36 -31.31
N SER A 256 -11.73 -21.02 -30.35
CA SER A 256 -11.91 -20.50 -28.98
C SER A 256 -10.77 -20.89 -28.03
N GLY A 257 -9.77 -21.64 -28.50
CA GLY A 257 -8.69 -22.19 -27.68
C GLY A 257 -9.06 -23.48 -26.94
N ALA A 258 -10.29 -23.96 -27.06
CA ALA A 258 -10.75 -25.18 -26.41
C ALA A 258 -10.09 -26.42 -27.04
N LEU A 259 -9.53 -27.28 -26.19
CA LEU A 259 -8.94 -28.55 -26.55
C LEU A 259 -9.98 -29.49 -27.17
N ALA A 260 -9.68 -30.02 -28.35
CA ALA A 260 -10.47 -31.07 -28.94
C ALA A 260 -10.23 -32.40 -28.20
N VAL A 261 -11.30 -33.03 -27.73
CA VAL A 261 -11.26 -34.34 -27.04
C VAL A 261 -12.31 -35.27 -27.63
N ASN A 262 -12.01 -36.58 -27.66
CA ASN A 262 -12.92 -37.63 -28.16
C ASN A 262 -13.56 -37.33 -29.53
N THR A 263 -12.78 -36.77 -30.45
CA THR A 263 -13.29 -36.31 -31.75
C THR A 263 -12.27 -36.54 -32.87
N THR A 264 -12.60 -36.09 -34.07
CA THR A 264 -11.72 -36.10 -35.25
C THR A 264 -11.51 -34.67 -35.73
N VAL A 265 -10.25 -34.28 -35.95
CA VAL A 265 -9.83 -32.99 -36.50
C VAL A 265 -8.97 -33.25 -37.72
N ASP A 266 -9.35 -32.72 -38.88
CA ASP A 266 -8.62 -32.89 -40.15
C ASP A 266 -8.28 -34.36 -40.51
N SER A 267 -9.18 -35.29 -40.22
CA SER A 267 -9.01 -36.76 -40.35
C SER A 267 -8.13 -37.43 -39.30
N TYR A 268 -7.62 -36.69 -38.31
CA TYR A 268 -6.86 -37.23 -37.18
C TYR A 268 -7.75 -37.39 -35.95
N ARG A 269 -7.75 -38.58 -35.34
CA ARG A 269 -8.54 -38.86 -34.12
C ARG A 269 -7.78 -38.41 -32.88
N VAL A 270 -8.47 -37.74 -31.97
CA VAL A 270 -7.95 -37.39 -30.63
C VAL A 270 -8.71 -38.14 -29.54
N ASN A 271 -8.00 -38.61 -28.52
CA ASN A 271 -8.57 -39.38 -27.41
C ASN A 271 -9.22 -38.47 -26.35
N ALA A 272 -9.58 -39.04 -25.19
CA ALA A 272 -10.21 -38.30 -24.09
C ALA A 272 -9.29 -37.25 -23.42
N ASN A 273 -7.97 -37.41 -23.57
CA ASN A 273 -6.97 -36.44 -23.12
C ASN A 273 -6.63 -35.41 -24.21
N GLY A 274 -7.29 -35.48 -25.37
CA GLY A 274 -7.01 -34.63 -26.54
C GLY A 274 -5.74 -35.00 -27.30
N GLU A 275 -5.12 -36.13 -26.96
CA GLU A 275 -3.91 -36.60 -27.62
C GLU A 275 -4.28 -37.24 -28.97
N TRP A 276 -3.57 -36.85 -30.04
CA TRP A 276 -3.67 -37.53 -31.32
C TRP A 276 -3.30 -39.01 -31.18
N VAL A 277 -4.17 -39.88 -31.70
CA VAL A 277 -3.96 -41.31 -31.79
C VAL A 277 -3.99 -41.75 -33.26
N ASN A 278 -3.05 -42.62 -33.62
CA ASN A 278 -2.95 -43.25 -34.93
C ASN A 278 -3.81 -44.53 -35.01
#